data_AF-A0A8J3C3M9-F1
#
_entry.id   AF-A0A8J3C3M9-F1
#
_cell.length_a   1.000
_cell.length_b   1.000
_cell.length_c   1.000
_cell.angle_alpha   90.00
_cell.angle_beta   90.00
_cell.angle_gamma   90.00
#
_symmetry.space_group_name_H-M   'P 1'
#
loop_
_entity.id
_entity.type
_entity.pdbx_description
1 polymer ?
#
loop_
_entity_poly.entity_id
_entity_poly.type
_entity_poly.pdbx_seq_one_letter_code
_entity_poly.pdbx_strand_id
1 'polypeptide(L)' 'MFRIPLPDEPTPAHLDAIEREQRLLEAEIALVDAEIRFLTAEPTPTQLDWRRLRRAQNRVLRELVALAERYLRSIDEAA' A
#
# COMPACT_ATOMS: atom_id res chain seq x y z
N MET A 1 -13.43 -1.30 -33.78
CA MET A 1 -13.80 -1.60 -32.39
C MET A 1 -12.82 -2.66 -31.88
N PHE A 2 -11.78 -2.26 -31.14
CA PHE A 2 -10.82 -3.21 -30.58
C PHE A 2 -11.43 -3.83 -29.32
N ARG A 3 -11.82 -5.10 -29.40
CA ARG A 3 -12.12 -5.90 -28.21
C ARG A 3 -10.80 -6.51 -27.76
N ILE A 4 -10.23 -6.01 -26.68
CA ILE A 4 -9.12 -6.69 -26.00
C ILE A 4 -9.71 -8.02 -25.52
N PRO A 5 -9.21 -9.18 -25.98
CA PRO A 5 -9.61 -10.45 -25.39
C PRO A 5 -9.24 -10.39 -23.91
N LEU A 6 -10.24 -10.51 -23.04
CA LEU A 6 -9.97 -10.59 -21.61
C LEU A 6 -9.14 -11.84 -21.35
N PRO A 7 -8.11 -11.77 -20.48
CA PRO A 7 -7.40 -12.97 -20.06
C PRO A 7 -8.38 -13.94 -19.39
N ASP A 8 -7.97 -15.20 -19.26
CA ASP A 8 -8.70 -16.20 -18.47
C ASP A 8 -9.02 -15.65 -17.07
N GLU A 9 -10.13 -16.09 -16.49
CA GLU A 9 -10.60 -15.63 -15.18
C GLU A 9 -9.49 -15.80 -14.12
N PRO A 10 -9.25 -14.80 -13.24
CA PRO A 10 -8.22 -14.89 -12.23
C PRO A 10 -8.40 -16.13 -11.35
N THR A 11 -7.29 -16.84 -11.11
CA THR A 11 -7.28 -17.99 -10.20
C THR A 11 -7.43 -17.51 -8.75
N PRO A 12 -7.87 -18.37 -7.81
CA PRO A 12 -7.88 -18.03 -6.39
C PRO A 12 -6.53 -17.53 -5.88
N ALA A 13 -5.42 -18.11 -6.34
CA ALA A 13 -4.07 -17.65 -5.97
C ALA A 13 -3.76 -16.22 -6.44
N HIS A 14 -4.30 -15.80 -7.60
CA HIS A 14 -4.19 -14.41 -8.05
C HIS A 14 -4.98 -13.46 -7.13
N LEU A 15 -6.18 -13.86 -6.69
CA LEU A 15 -7.00 -13.05 -5.78
C LEU A 15 -6.35 -12.95 -4.39
N ASP A 16 -5.81 -14.06 -3.87
CA ASP A 16 -5.08 -14.05 -2.60
C ASP A 16 -3.85 -13.12 -2.65
N ALA A 17 -3.16 -13.06 -3.80
CA ALA A 17 -2.03 -12.14 -3.97
C ALA A 17 -2.47 -10.67 -3.83
N ILE A 18 -3.59 -10.29 -4.44
CA ILE A 18 -4.17 -8.96 -4.31
C ILE A 18 -4.53 -8.66 -2.85
N GLU A 19 -5.19 -9.59 -2.16
CA GLU A 19 -5.58 -9.40 -0.77
C GLU A 19 -4.37 -9.22 0.17
N ARG A 20 -3.24 -9.90 -0.10
CA ARG A 20 -2.00 -9.74 0.68
C ARG A 20 -1.45 -8.32 0.62
N GLU A 21 -1.64 -7.61 -0.49
CA GLU A 21 -1.13 -6.26 -0.74
C GLU A 21 -2.01 -5.16 -0.13
N GLN A 22 -3.29 -5.46 0.17
CA GLN A 22 -4.30 -4.49 0.60
C GLN A 22 -3.83 -3.57 1.75
N ARG A 23 -3.13 -4.12 2.75
CA ARG A 23 -2.65 -3.35 3.91
C ARG A 23 -1.56 -2.33 3.54
N LEU A 24 -0.69 -2.67 2.59
CA LEU A 24 0.33 -1.74 2.10
C LEU A 24 -0.34 -0.60 1.33
N LEU A 25 -1.27 -0.93 0.44
CA LEU A 25 -2.02 0.05 -0.33
C LEU A 25 -2.77 1.05 0.58
N GLU A 26 -3.40 0.57 1.65
CA GLU A 26 -4.02 1.44 2.66
C GLU A 26 -3.01 2.34 3.40
N ALA A 27 -1.78 1.87 3.61
CA ALA A 27 -0.73 2.69 4.20
C ALA A 27 -0.23 3.78 3.24
N GLU A 28 -0.12 3.45 1.95
CA GLU A 28 0.26 4.39 0.88
C GLU A 28 -0.81 5.46 0.66
N ILE A 29 -2.10 5.09 0.64
CA ILE A 29 -3.20 6.05 0.59
C ILE A 29 -3.14 7.00 1.79
N ALA A 30 -2.91 6.46 3.00
CA ALA A 30 -2.79 7.29 4.20
C ALA A 30 -1.56 8.23 4.17
N LEU A 31 -0.49 7.85 3.47
CA LEU A 31 0.67 8.70 3.22
C LEU A 31 0.31 9.83 2.25
N VAL A 32 -0.30 9.53 1.12
CA VAL A 32 -0.75 10.54 0.16
C VAL A 32 -1.70 11.54 0.82
N ASP A 33 -2.63 11.07 1.65
CA ASP A 33 -3.51 11.93 2.45
C ASP A 33 -2.73 12.85 3.41
N ALA A 34 -1.65 12.35 4.01
CA ALA A 34 -0.80 13.15 4.89
C ALA A 34 0.03 14.18 4.10
N GLU A 35 0.53 13.80 2.92
CA GLU A 35 1.27 14.67 2.00
C GLU A 35 0.37 15.79 1.46
N ILE A 36 -0.86 15.48 1.03
CA ILE A 36 -1.83 16.48 0.57
C ILE A 36 -2.05 17.51 1.69
N ARG A 37 -2.41 17.05 2.91
CA ARG A 37 -2.64 17.97 4.04
C ARG A 37 -1.42 18.82 4.35
N PHE A 38 -0.23 18.25 4.28
CA PHE A 38 1.02 18.96 4.52
C PHE A 38 1.28 20.02 3.46
N LEU A 39 1.15 19.68 2.17
CA LEU A 39 1.43 20.58 1.05
C LEU A 39 0.39 21.69 0.90
N THR A 40 -0.85 21.46 1.35
CA THR A 40 -1.93 22.46 1.31
C THR A 40 -2.11 23.20 2.64
N ALA A 41 -1.19 23.08 3.60
CA ALA A 41 -1.30 23.74 4.89
C ALA A 41 -0.96 25.24 4.77
N GLU A 42 -1.91 26.09 5.15
CA GLU A 42 -1.73 27.55 5.19
C GLU A 42 -1.77 28.08 6.63
N PRO A 43 -0.96 29.10 6.99
CA PRO A 43 0.07 29.74 6.16
C PRO A 43 1.31 28.85 5.96
N THR A 44 1.56 27.89 6.86
CA THR A 44 2.64 26.89 6.77
C THR A 44 2.26 25.62 7.54
N PRO A 45 2.86 24.46 7.22
CA PRO A 45 2.63 23.22 7.96
C PRO A 45 2.93 23.31 9.46
N THR A 46 2.06 22.74 10.29
CA THR A 46 2.23 22.71 11.75
C THR A 46 3.13 21.55 12.20
N GLN A 47 3.59 21.57 13.45
CA GLN A 47 4.29 20.42 14.04
C GLN A 47 3.46 19.13 14.01
N LEU A 48 2.12 19.23 14.06
CA LEU A 48 1.25 18.06 13.97
C LEU A 48 1.27 17.46 12.56
N ASP A 49 1.34 18.28 11.52
CA ASP A 49 1.41 17.83 10.13
C ASP A 49 2.71 17.09 9.85
N TRP A 50 3.84 17.60 10.34
CA TRP A 50 5.12 16.89 10.33
C TRP A 50 5.05 15.53 11.03
N ARG A 51 4.42 15.47 12.21
CA ARG A 51 4.26 14.20 12.94
C ARG A 51 3.36 13.22 12.19
N ARG A 52 2.29 13.71 11.54
CA ARG A 52 1.38 12.89 10.73
C ARG A 52 2.11 12.30 9.53
N LEU A 53 2.84 13.14 8.78
CA LEU A 53 3.64 12.71 7.64
C LEU A 53 4.64 11.63 8.03
N ARG A 54 5.42 11.87 9.10
CA ARG A 54 6.40 10.89 9.59
C ARG A 54 5.77 9.56 10.01
N ARG A 55 4.59 9.60 10.65
CA ARG A 55 3.87 8.38 11.04
C ARG A 55 3.36 7.61 9.82
N ALA A 56 2.86 8.30 8.81
CA ALA A 56 2.39 7.67 7.59
C ALA A 56 3.54 7.02 6.81
N GLN A 57 4.68 7.71 6.66
CA GLN A 57 5.90 7.15 6.06
C GLN A 57 6.37 5.89 6.80
N ASN A 58 6.42 5.95 8.14
CA ASN A 58 6.79 4.77 8.95
C ASN A 58 5.77 3.63 8.84
N ARG A 59 4.48 3.93 8.63
CA ARG A 59 3.45 2.90 8.41
C ARG A 59 3.70 2.18 7.08
N VAL A 60 3.98 2.91 6.00
CA VAL A 60 4.34 2.33 4.69
C VAL A 60 5.53 1.39 4.83
N LEU A 61 6.62 1.83 5.47
CA LEU A 61 7.80 0.99 5.67
C LEU A 61 7.49 -0.30 6.45
N ARG A 62 6.65 -0.21 7.50
CA ARG A 62 6.23 -1.39 8.27
C ARG A 62 5.41 -2.37 7.44
N GLU A 63 4.45 -1.87 6.67
CA GLU A 63 3.60 -2.72 5.83
C GLU A 63 4.37 -3.32 4.64
N LEU A 64 5.37 -2.60 4.09
CA LEU A 64 6.30 -3.14 3.10
C LEU A 64 7.06 -4.35 3.64
N VAL A 65 7.66 -4.22 4.83
CA VAL A 65 8.37 -5.32 5.48
C VAL A 65 7.41 -6.49 5.76
N ALA A 66 6.23 -6.20 6.33
CA ALA A 66 5.24 -7.23 6.61
C ALA A 66 4.73 -7.94 5.34
N LEU A 67 4.64 -7.23 4.21
CA LEU A 67 4.27 -7.81 2.91
C LEU A 67 5.37 -8.75 2.41
N ALA A 68 6.62 -8.32 2.46
CA ALA A 68 7.76 -9.16 2.09
C ALA A 68 7.80 -10.46 2.93
N GLU A 69 7.54 -10.36 4.24
CA GLU A 69 7.42 -11.54 5.11
C GLU A 69 6.24 -12.45 4.74
N ARG A 70 5.09 -11.90 4.31
CA ARG A 70 3.95 -12.69 3.82
C ARG A 70 4.32 -13.47 2.56
N TYR A 71 5.02 -12.84 1.62
CA TYR A 71 5.48 -13.52 0.40
C TYR A 71 6.52 -14.60 0.70
N LEU A 72 7.49 -14.32 1.57
CA LEU A 72 8.50 -15.32 1.94
C LEU A 72 7.85 -16.58 2.53
N ARG A 73 6.90 -16.41 3.46
CA ARG A 73 6.14 -17.55 4.01
C ARG A 73 5.36 -18.31 2.95
N SER A 74 4.74 -17.62 1.98
CA SER A 74 4.00 -18.30 0.91
C SER A 74 4.91 -19.11 -0.04
N ILE A 75 6.17 -18.70 -0.20
CA ILE A 75 7.17 -19.45 -0.97
C ILE A 75 7.56 -20.70 -0.18
N ASP A 76 7.82 -20.57 1.13
CA ASP A 76 8.16 -21.70 2.00
C ASP A 76 7.02 -22.72 2.10
N GLU A 77 5.76 -22.29 2.11
CA GLU A 77 4.57 -23.16 2.13
C GLU A 77 4.35 -23.91 0.80
N ALA A 78 4.90 -23.40 -0.31
CA ALA A 78 4.78 -24.01 -1.63
C ALA A 78 5.93 -24.98 -1.97
N ALA A 79 6.98 -25.04 -1.15
CA ALA A 79 8.17 -25.88 -1.33
C ALA A 79 8.08 -27.21 -0.57
#